data_AF-A0A2S3R158-F1
#
_entry.id   AF-A0A2S3R158-F1
#
_cell.length_a   1.000
_cell.length_b   1.000
_cell.length_c   1.000
_cell.angle_alpha   90.00
_cell.angle_beta   90.00
_cell.angle_gamma   90.00
#
_symmetry.space_group_name_H-M   'P 1'
#
loop_
_entity.id
_entity.type
_entity.pdbx_description
1 polymer ?
#
loop_
_entity_poly.entity_id
_entity_poly.type
_entity_poly.pdbx_seq_one_letter_code
_entity_poly.pdbx_strand_id
1 'polypeptide(L)'
;MNDMSLDNIAEREFGIVSGNLSSIEMTSMSEQVKNLASSLVKVKACYDNCFQLAHCLDATYVLGITYLASIPLPIAHAWLKVDGKYIDPTLETVHGDTSEHTYQKLVEIPVEDIISVVDLVDQITGKGSFAPMFESVAHHPLWCDLFTDYGRRRIQFL
;
A
#
# COMPACT_ATOMS: atom_id res chain seq x y z
N MET A 1 11.48 26.31 -6.58
CA MET A 1 10.53 25.25 -6.97
C MET A 1 9.33 25.43 -6.07
N ASN A 2 8.12 25.56 -6.61
CA ASN A 2 6.92 25.73 -5.78
C ASN A 2 6.77 24.50 -4.88
N ASP A 3 6.72 24.76 -3.58
CA ASP A 3 6.46 23.78 -2.53
C ASP A 3 5.04 23.23 -2.73
N MET A 4 4.92 22.14 -3.48
CA MET A 4 3.67 21.41 -3.60
C MET A 4 3.64 20.44 -2.43
N SER A 5 2.67 20.58 -1.52
CA SER A 5 2.51 19.64 -0.41
C SER A 5 2.39 18.21 -0.94
N LEU A 6 2.86 17.23 -0.16
CA LEU A 6 2.79 15.81 -0.53
C LEU A 6 1.36 15.40 -0.91
N ASP A 7 0.36 15.93 -0.21
CA ASP A 7 -1.06 15.70 -0.50
C ASP A 7 -1.47 16.20 -1.89
N ASN A 8 -0.97 17.37 -2.34
CA ASN A 8 -1.25 17.88 -3.68
C ASN A 8 -0.62 17.00 -4.77
N ILE A 9 0.54 16.39 -4.48
CA ILE A 9 1.19 15.45 -5.38
C ILE A 9 0.38 14.15 -5.43
N ALA A 10 -0.06 13.62 -4.29
CA ALA A 10 -0.87 12.41 -4.21
C ALA A 10 -2.21 12.55 -4.95
N GLU A 11 -2.88 13.70 -4.79
CA GLU A 11 -4.11 14.01 -5.51
C GLU A 11 -3.87 14.08 -7.02
N ARG A 12 -2.78 14.70 -7.48
CA ARG A 12 -2.47 14.79 -8.90
C ARG A 12 -2.10 13.44 -9.54
N GLU A 13 -1.28 12.64 -8.86
CA GLU A 13 -0.72 11.41 -9.43
C GLU A 13 -1.68 10.22 -9.32
N PHE A 14 -2.36 10.08 -8.18
CA PHE A 14 -3.23 8.94 -7.87
C PHE A 14 -4.69 9.34 -7.71
N GLY A 15 -5.03 10.62 -7.74
CA GLY A 15 -6.41 11.07 -7.56
C GLY A 15 -6.94 10.88 -6.15
N ILE A 16 -6.07 10.75 -5.14
CA ILE A 16 -6.47 10.64 -3.73
C ILE A 16 -6.95 12.01 -3.23
N VAL A 17 -8.09 12.06 -2.55
CA VAL A 17 -8.63 13.30 -1.99
C VAL A 17 -7.70 13.80 -0.87
N SER A 18 -7.31 15.08 -0.93
CA SER A 18 -6.46 15.72 0.08
C SER A 18 -6.98 15.54 1.50
N GLY A 19 -6.07 15.28 2.45
CA GLY A 19 -6.40 15.04 3.87
C GLY A 19 -6.74 13.58 4.23
N ASN A 20 -6.88 12.66 3.27
CA ASN A 20 -7.12 11.24 3.55
C ASN A 20 -5.85 10.43 3.83
N LEU A 21 -4.68 11.02 3.60
CA LEU A 21 -3.39 10.40 3.89
C LEU A 21 -2.96 10.73 5.32
N SER A 22 -2.47 9.71 6.03
CA SER A 22 -1.93 9.88 7.38
C SER A 22 -0.49 9.37 7.46
N SER A 23 0.41 10.20 7.98
CA SER A 23 1.81 9.82 8.18
C SER A 23 1.93 8.69 9.18
N ILE A 24 2.81 7.75 8.90
CA ILE A 24 3.14 6.63 9.78
C ILE A 24 4.65 6.51 9.96
N GLU A 25 5.04 5.98 11.11
CA GLU A 25 6.44 5.66 11.39
C GLU A 25 6.70 4.19 11.07
N MET A 26 7.72 3.96 10.25
CA MET A 26 8.15 2.61 9.90
C MET A 26 9.09 2.07 10.97
N THR A 27 8.92 0.81 11.32
CA THR A 27 9.83 0.09 12.23
C THR A 27 10.57 -0.99 11.47
N SER A 28 11.80 -1.28 11.89
CA SER A 28 12.55 -2.39 11.31
C SER A 28 11.87 -3.73 11.61
N MET A 29 11.85 -4.62 10.62
CA MET A 29 11.38 -5.98 10.79
C MET A 29 12.14 -6.71 11.90
N SER A 30 11.43 -7.54 12.66
CA SER A 30 12.09 -8.48 13.58
C SER A 30 12.88 -9.53 12.79
N GLU A 31 13.87 -10.16 13.41
CA GLU A 31 14.67 -11.21 12.74
C GLU A 31 13.82 -12.38 12.23
N GLN A 32 12.74 -12.72 12.94
CA GLN A 32 11.80 -13.75 12.50
C GLN A 32 11.10 -13.34 11.20
N VAL A 33 10.62 -12.10 11.13
CA VAL A 33 9.96 -11.56 9.94
C VAL A 33 10.95 -11.42 8.79
N LYS A 34 12.17 -10.94 9.04
CA LYS A 34 13.24 -10.85 8.02
C LYS A 34 13.55 -12.21 7.42
N ASN A 35 13.70 -13.24 8.24
CA ASN A 35 13.97 -14.60 7.77
C ASN A 35 12.84 -15.10 6.87
N LEU A 36 11.58 -14.91 7.28
CA LEU A 36 10.43 -15.27 6.45
C LEU A 36 10.41 -14.48 5.13
N ALA A 37 10.53 -13.15 5.22
CA ALA A 37 10.51 -12.24 4.09
C ALA A 37 11.61 -12.57 3.07
N SER A 38 12.83 -12.88 3.52
CA SER A 38 13.96 -13.22 2.65
C SER A 38 13.71 -14.41 1.72
N SER A 39 12.79 -15.31 2.09
CA SER A 39 12.42 -16.49 1.30
C SER A 39 11.23 -16.29 0.36
N LEU A 40 10.43 -15.25 0.59
CA LEU A 40 9.15 -15.03 -0.10
C LEU A 40 9.14 -13.76 -0.96
N VAL A 41 9.84 -12.71 -0.52
CA VAL A 41 9.79 -11.38 -1.13
C VAL A 41 10.39 -11.40 -2.52
N LYS A 42 9.62 -10.90 -3.49
CA LYS A 42 10.08 -10.61 -4.84
C LYS A 42 10.26 -9.11 -5.02
N VAL A 43 11.34 -8.72 -5.68
CA VAL A 43 11.64 -7.32 -6.00
C VAL A 43 10.51 -6.73 -6.86
N LYS A 44 10.08 -5.50 -6.55
CA LYS A 44 9.00 -4.79 -7.26
C LYS A 44 7.63 -5.49 -7.24
N ALA A 45 7.37 -6.32 -6.25
CA ALA A 45 6.07 -7.03 -6.09
C ALA A 45 5.43 -6.73 -4.72
N CYS A 46 5.42 -5.46 -4.29
CA CYS A 46 5.03 -5.10 -2.92
C CYS A 46 3.61 -5.55 -2.53
N TYR A 47 2.66 -5.47 -3.46
CA TYR A 47 1.29 -5.93 -3.24
C TYR A 47 1.22 -7.42 -2.98
N ASP A 48 1.81 -8.24 -3.87
CA ASP A 48 1.81 -9.70 -3.73
C ASP A 48 2.61 -10.15 -2.49
N ASN A 49 3.76 -9.53 -2.24
CA ASN A 49 4.58 -9.83 -1.07
C ASN A 49 3.79 -9.59 0.22
N CYS A 50 3.13 -8.42 0.33
CA CYS A 50 2.35 -8.09 1.51
C CYS A 50 1.09 -8.96 1.61
N PHE A 51 0.44 -9.30 0.49
CA PHE A 51 -0.71 -10.19 0.50
C PHE A 51 -0.35 -11.57 1.06
N GLN A 52 0.75 -12.16 0.58
CA GLN A 52 1.23 -13.45 1.06
C GLN A 52 1.68 -13.40 2.52
N LEU A 53 2.49 -12.39 2.88
CA LEU A 53 3.03 -12.26 4.23
C LEU A 53 1.96 -11.88 5.26
N ALA A 54 0.91 -11.15 4.87
CA ALA A 54 -0.21 -10.83 5.76
C ALA A 54 -0.85 -12.11 6.32
N HIS A 55 -1.08 -13.11 5.47
CA HIS A 55 -1.60 -14.41 5.89
C HIS A 55 -0.62 -15.21 6.75
N CYS A 56 0.68 -15.15 6.47
CA CYS A 56 1.67 -15.86 7.27
C CYS A 56 1.90 -15.26 8.65
N LEU A 57 1.70 -13.95 8.79
CA LEU A 57 2.02 -13.18 9.99
C LEU A 57 0.79 -12.74 10.80
N ASP A 58 -0.41 -13.10 10.35
CA ASP A 58 -1.68 -12.59 10.91
C ASP A 58 -1.68 -11.05 10.99
N ALA A 59 -1.29 -10.41 9.88
CA ALA A 59 -0.96 -8.99 9.84
C ALA A 59 -1.98 -8.17 9.05
N THR A 60 -2.17 -6.91 9.46
CA THR A 60 -2.99 -5.96 8.68
C THR A 60 -2.22 -5.53 7.43
N TYR A 61 -2.86 -5.67 6.28
CA TYR A 61 -2.36 -5.16 5.00
C TYR A 61 -2.61 -3.66 4.89
N VAL A 62 -1.59 -2.90 4.51
CA VAL A 62 -1.66 -1.44 4.47
C VAL A 62 -1.35 -0.95 3.06
N LEU A 63 -2.21 -0.09 2.53
CA LEU A 63 -2.01 0.62 1.28
C LEU A 63 -1.78 2.10 1.54
N GLY A 64 -0.86 2.68 0.77
CA GLY A 64 -0.63 4.11 0.81
C GLY A 64 0.47 4.52 -0.16
N ILE A 65 1.13 5.62 0.18
CA ILE A 65 2.19 6.21 -0.62
C ILE A 65 3.49 6.15 0.17
N THR A 66 4.57 5.77 -0.52
CA THR A 66 5.94 5.96 -0.02
C THR A 66 6.69 6.95 -0.92
N TYR A 67 7.55 7.75 -0.30
CA TYR A 67 8.51 8.62 -0.96
C TYR A 67 9.90 8.13 -0.61
N LEU A 68 10.61 7.60 -1.60
CA LEU A 68 11.98 7.14 -1.42
C LEU A 68 12.90 8.34 -1.25
N ALA A 69 13.85 8.27 -0.32
CA ALA A 69 14.80 9.35 -0.07
C ALA A 69 15.60 9.76 -1.34
N SER A 70 15.83 8.78 -2.22
CA SER A 70 16.59 8.95 -3.46
C SER A 70 15.76 9.39 -4.67
N ILE A 71 14.43 9.33 -4.61
CA ILE A 71 13.55 9.59 -5.76
C ILE A 71 12.39 10.50 -5.33
N PRO A 72 12.25 11.71 -5.90
CA PRO A 72 11.20 12.66 -5.51
C PRO A 72 9.84 12.35 -6.16
N LEU A 73 9.55 11.07 -6.45
CA LEU A 73 8.29 10.64 -7.04
C LEU A 73 7.53 9.78 -6.03
N PRO A 74 6.23 10.03 -5.84
CA PRO A 74 5.44 9.21 -4.95
C PRO A 74 5.24 7.82 -5.57
N ILE A 75 5.25 6.80 -4.73
CA ILE A 75 5.04 5.42 -5.17
C ILE A 75 3.82 4.87 -4.43
N ALA A 76 2.79 4.46 -5.18
CA ALA A 76 1.72 3.65 -4.62
C ALA A 76 2.34 2.33 -4.13
N HIS A 77 2.13 2.01 -2.87
CA HIS A 77 2.89 0.94 -2.22
C HIS A 77 2.06 0.21 -1.18
N ALA A 78 2.44 -1.03 -0.91
CA ALA A 78 1.87 -1.85 0.13
C ALA A 78 2.93 -2.24 1.17
N TRP A 79 2.51 -2.27 2.42
CA TRP A 79 3.31 -2.70 3.56
C TRP A 79 2.40 -3.36 4.61
N LEU A 80 2.97 -3.77 5.75
CA LEU A 80 2.23 -4.51 6.77
C LEU A 80 2.22 -3.75 8.10
N LYS A 81 1.21 -4.06 8.90
CA LYS A 81 1.17 -3.72 10.32
C LYS A 81 1.04 -5.00 11.15
N VAL A 82 2.07 -5.30 11.92
CA VAL A 82 2.22 -6.49 12.76
C VAL A 82 2.32 -6.03 14.21
N ASP A 83 1.48 -6.55 15.10
CA ASP A 83 1.44 -6.16 16.52
C ASP A 83 1.41 -4.63 16.75
N GLY A 84 0.65 -3.92 15.89
CA GLY A 84 0.51 -2.47 15.95
C GLY A 84 1.67 -1.66 15.38
N LYS A 85 2.74 -2.31 14.87
CA LYS A 85 3.90 -1.66 14.26
C LYS A 85 3.88 -1.81 12.75
N TYR A 86 4.21 -0.74 12.03
CA TYR A 86 4.34 -0.80 10.57
C TYR A 86 5.73 -1.32 10.20
N ILE A 87 5.76 -2.21 9.21
CA ILE A 87 6.98 -2.77 8.62
C ILE A 87 6.85 -2.80 7.10
N ASP A 88 7.93 -2.59 6.36
CA ASP A 88 7.95 -2.69 4.89
C ASP A 88 8.80 -3.89 4.46
N PRO A 89 8.18 -5.08 4.30
CA PRO A 89 8.95 -6.28 3.98
C PRO A 89 9.61 -6.21 2.60
N THR A 90 9.09 -5.40 1.68
CA THR A 90 9.64 -5.33 0.33
C THR A 90 10.85 -4.40 0.30
N LEU A 91 10.71 -3.16 0.77
CA LEU A 91 11.81 -2.21 0.71
C LEU A 91 12.91 -2.55 1.71
N GLU A 92 12.60 -3.03 2.93
CA GLU A 92 13.65 -3.37 3.89
C GLU A 92 14.46 -4.60 3.44
N THR A 93 13.83 -5.57 2.77
CA THR A 93 14.56 -6.72 2.19
C THR A 93 15.47 -6.30 1.03
N VAL A 94 15.06 -5.31 0.23
CA VAL A 94 15.80 -4.89 -0.98
C VAL A 94 16.86 -3.83 -0.69
N HIS A 95 16.59 -2.90 0.21
CA HIS A 95 17.42 -1.73 0.50
C HIS A 95 18.07 -1.76 1.88
N GLY A 96 17.63 -2.63 2.78
CA GLY A 96 18.06 -2.60 4.18
C GLY A 96 17.28 -1.53 4.95
N ASP A 97 17.97 -0.56 5.52
CA ASP A 97 17.31 0.49 6.31
C ASP A 97 16.35 1.34 5.45
N THR A 98 15.12 1.51 5.93
CA THR A 98 14.06 2.31 5.28
C THR A 98 13.73 3.58 6.07
N SER A 99 14.53 3.95 7.07
CA SER A 99 14.28 5.08 7.98
C SER A 99 14.26 6.44 7.28
N GLU A 100 14.93 6.57 6.13
CA GLU A 100 14.96 7.82 5.35
C GLU A 100 13.73 8.00 4.44
N HIS A 101 12.88 6.98 4.31
CA HIS A 101 11.68 7.05 3.47
C HIS A 101 10.50 7.65 4.24
N THR A 102 9.66 8.41 3.53
CA THR A 102 8.40 8.91 4.08
C THR A 102 7.26 7.99 3.70
N TYR A 103 6.41 7.64 4.66
CA TYR A 103 5.23 6.80 4.44
C TYR A 103 3.94 7.51 4.88
N GLN A 104 2.94 7.46 4.01
CA GLN A 104 1.60 7.95 4.30
C GLN A 104 0.57 6.87 3.97
N LYS A 105 -0.15 6.36 4.97
CA LYS A 105 -1.18 5.34 4.76
C LYS A 105 -2.48 5.95 4.26
N LEU A 106 -3.20 5.18 3.46
CA LEU A 106 -4.55 5.47 2.98
C LEU A 106 -5.58 4.47 3.55
N VAL A 107 -5.28 3.17 3.46
CA VAL A 107 -6.19 2.08 3.88
C VAL A 107 -5.44 1.04 4.69
N GLU A 108 -6.10 0.54 5.73
CA GLU A 108 -5.72 -0.66 6.49
C GLU A 108 -6.79 -1.73 6.30
N ILE A 109 -6.37 -2.95 5.98
CA ILE A 109 -7.23 -4.11 5.72
C ILE A 109 -6.79 -5.24 6.65
N PRO A 110 -7.58 -5.61 7.66
CA PRO A 110 -7.32 -6.78 8.49
C PRO A 110 -7.21 -8.04 7.63
N VAL A 111 -6.34 -8.98 8.01
CA VAL A 111 -6.06 -10.17 7.18
C VAL A 111 -7.29 -11.02 6.93
N GLU A 112 -8.20 -11.07 7.90
CA GLU A 112 -9.48 -11.76 7.84
C GLU A 112 -10.43 -11.18 6.76
N ASP A 113 -10.25 -9.91 6.40
CA ASP A 113 -11.09 -9.19 5.44
C ASP A 113 -10.48 -9.14 4.04
N ILE A 114 -9.17 -9.41 3.89
CA ILE A 114 -8.44 -9.24 2.62
C ILE A 114 -9.11 -10.04 1.48
N ILE A 115 -9.47 -11.30 1.72
CA ILE A 115 -10.09 -12.15 0.68
C ILE A 115 -11.46 -11.59 0.28
N SER A 116 -12.27 -11.15 1.25
CA SER A 116 -13.58 -10.54 1.00
C SER A 116 -13.47 -9.28 0.16
N VAL A 117 -12.45 -8.45 0.40
CA VAL A 117 -12.16 -7.26 -0.41
C VAL A 117 -11.83 -7.64 -1.86
N VAL A 118 -10.95 -8.63 -2.04
CA VAL A 118 -10.55 -9.10 -3.38
C VAL A 118 -11.75 -9.64 -4.16
N ASP A 119 -12.56 -10.49 -3.52
CA ASP A 119 -13.75 -11.08 -4.14
C ASP A 119 -14.79 -10.02 -4.52
N LEU A 120 -15.04 -9.04 -3.64
CA LEU A 120 -15.99 -7.98 -3.92
C LEU A 120 -15.54 -7.11 -5.10
N VAL A 121 -14.27 -6.74 -5.14
CA VAL A 121 -13.74 -5.93 -6.26
C VAL A 121 -13.81 -6.70 -7.56
N ASP A 122 -13.49 -8.00 -7.58
CA ASP A 122 -13.63 -8.82 -8.78
C ASP A 122 -15.10 -8.88 -9.25
N GLN A 123 -16.05 -9.04 -8.33
CA GLN A 123 -17.48 -9.00 -8.67
C GLN A 123 -17.92 -7.66 -9.29
N ILE A 124 -17.36 -6.54 -8.82
CA ILE A 124 -17.69 -5.19 -9.33
C ILE A 124 -17.03 -4.94 -10.70
N THR A 125 -15.81 -5.43 -10.90
CA THR A 125 -14.95 -5.00 -12.01
C THR A 125 -14.84 -6.03 -13.12
N GLY A 126 -15.01 -7.32 -12.81
CA GLY A 126 -14.85 -8.46 -13.71
C GLY A 126 -13.42 -8.63 -14.22
N LYS A 127 -12.42 -8.13 -13.50
CA LYS A 127 -11.03 -8.05 -13.96
C LYS A 127 -10.14 -9.18 -13.44
N GLY A 128 -10.62 -10.00 -12.51
CA GLY A 128 -9.87 -11.05 -11.84
C GLY A 128 -9.49 -10.67 -10.41
N SER A 129 -9.14 -11.69 -9.63
CA SER A 129 -8.70 -11.58 -8.24
C SER A 129 -7.21 -11.24 -8.17
N PHE A 130 -6.88 -10.08 -7.60
CA PHE A 130 -5.51 -9.63 -7.34
C PHE A 130 -5.38 -9.11 -5.91
N ALA A 131 -4.16 -9.04 -5.39
CA ALA A 131 -3.91 -8.36 -4.12
C ALA A 131 -4.49 -6.93 -4.14
N PRO A 132 -4.97 -6.41 -2.99
CA PRO A 132 -5.50 -5.05 -2.95
C PRO A 132 -4.46 -4.01 -3.41
N MET A 133 -4.85 -3.15 -4.35
CA MET A 133 -4.09 -2.03 -4.92
C MET A 133 -4.97 -0.77 -4.93
N PHE A 134 -4.44 0.38 -5.34
CA PHE A 134 -5.27 1.59 -5.49
C PHE A 134 -6.38 1.38 -6.53
N GLU A 135 -6.09 0.63 -7.59
CA GLU A 135 -7.03 0.17 -8.61
C GLU A 135 -8.22 -0.56 -8.00
N SER A 136 -7.98 -1.52 -7.11
CA SER A 136 -9.07 -2.27 -6.51
C SER A 136 -9.82 -1.43 -5.48
N VAL A 137 -9.10 -0.71 -4.62
CA VAL A 137 -9.67 0.07 -3.51
C VAL A 137 -10.51 1.24 -4.02
N ALA A 138 -10.14 1.86 -5.14
CA ALA A 138 -10.90 2.94 -5.77
C ALA A 138 -12.31 2.52 -6.21
N HIS A 139 -12.55 1.22 -6.42
CA HIS A 139 -13.85 0.65 -6.74
C HIS A 139 -14.56 0.01 -5.54
N HIS A 140 -13.90 -0.10 -4.38
CA HIS A 140 -14.49 -0.70 -3.20
C HIS A 140 -15.49 0.27 -2.54
N PRO A 141 -16.74 -0.16 -2.22
CA PRO A 141 -17.78 0.75 -1.71
C PRO A 141 -17.42 1.49 -0.40
N LEU A 142 -16.54 0.91 0.42
CA LEU A 142 -16.08 1.57 1.65
C LEU A 142 -15.02 2.65 1.43
N TRP A 143 -14.30 2.61 0.30
CA TRP A 143 -13.08 3.41 0.10
C TRP A 143 -13.08 4.21 -1.20
N CYS A 144 -14.08 4.05 -2.04
CA CYS A 144 -14.16 4.76 -3.32
C CYS A 144 -14.16 6.29 -3.12
N ASP A 145 -14.70 6.80 -2.01
CA ASP A 145 -14.72 8.24 -1.70
C ASP A 145 -13.38 8.78 -1.17
N LEU A 146 -12.39 7.90 -0.95
CA LEU A 146 -11.00 8.32 -0.72
C LEU A 146 -10.35 8.86 -2.00
N PHE A 147 -10.96 8.60 -3.16
CA PHE A 147 -10.49 9.01 -4.47
C PHE A 147 -11.45 10.01 -5.11
N THR A 148 -10.89 11.00 -5.80
CA THR A 148 -11.61 11.93 -6.67
C THR A 148 -12.27 11.18 -7.84
N ASP A 149 -13.33 11.76 -8.41
CA ASP A 149 -13.93 11.24 -9.65
C ASP A 149 -12.94 11.13 -10.81
N TYR A 150 -11.96 12.05 -10.85
CA TYR A 150 -10.86 11.97 -11.80
C TYR A 150 -9.97 10.75 -11.53
N GLY A 151 -9.55 10.56 -10.27
CA GLY A 151 -8.78 9.40 -9.81
C GLY A 151 -9.44 8.08 -10.17
N ARG A 152 -10.71 7.90 -9.76
CA ARG A 152 -11.49 6.68 -10.06
C ARG A 152 -11.61 6.36 -11.54
N ARG A 153 -11.63 7.37 -12.42
CA ARG A 153 -11.69 7.17 -13.88
C ARG A 153 -10.34 6.89 -14.52
N ARG A 154 -9.27 7.43 -13.94
CA ARG A 154 -7.89 7.28 -14.44
C ARG A 154 -7.29 5.95 -14.03
N ILE A 155 -7.61 5.49 -12.82
CA ILE A 155 -7.20 4.19 -12.34
C ILE A 155 -8.11 3.15 -12.99
N GLN A 156 -7.76 2.71 -14.20
CA GLN A 156 -8.38 1.58 -14.87
C GLN A 156 -7.41 0.40 -14.77
N PHE A 157 -7.92 -0.79 -14.44
CA PHE A 157 -7.14 -2.03 -14.53
C PHE A 157 -6.53 -2.14 -15.94
N LEU A 158 -5.21 -2.03 -16.03
CA LEU A 158 -4.43 -2.31 -17.24
C LEU A 158 -4.54 -3.79 -17.62
#